data_AF-A0A2M3ZKD2-F1
#
_entry.id   AF-A0A2M3ZKD2-F1
#
_cell.length_a   1.000
_cell.length_b   1.000
_cell.length_c   1.000
_cell.angle_alpha   90.00
_cell.angle_beta   90.00
_cell.angle_gamma   90.00
#
_symmetry.space_group_name_H-M   'P 1'
#
loop_
_entity.id
_entity.type
_entity.pdbx_description
1 polymer ?
#
loop_
_entity_poly.entity_id
_entity_poly.type
_entity_poly.pdbx_seq_one_letter_code
_entity_poly.pdbx_strand_id
1 'polypeptide(L)' 'DINSGTSFLIDSGAELSLVPRDRRIKDVKPTEVMLVAANGTKIPVFGEVTMKIGLGLRRAFTWTFIIADVNTAIIGADF' A
#
# COMPACT_ATOMS: atom_id res chain seq x y z
N ASP A 1 -11.40 -1.64 -0.10
CA ASP A 1 -11.46 -2.55 -1.27
C ASP A 1 -12.64 -3.50 -1.11
N ILE A 2 -13.62 -3.36 -1.99
CA ILE A 2 -14.84 -4.18 -2.01
C ILE A 2 -14.56 -5.65 -2.34
N ASN A 3 -13.39 -5.98 -2.91
CA ASN A 3 -13.04 -7.36 -3.28
C ASN A 3 -12.42 -8.13 -2.10
N SER A 4 -11.47 -7.52 -1.38
CA SER A 4 -10.77 -8.15 -0.24
C SER A 4 -11.36 -7.81 1.12
N GLY A 5 -12.22 -6.79 1.22
CA GLY A 5 -12.68 -6.23 2.50
C GLY A 5 -11.65 -5.31 3.19
N THR A 6 -10.48 -5.08 2.59
CA THR A 6 -9.43 -4.23 3.16
C THR A 6 -9.90 -2.78 3.25
N SER A 7 -9.80 -2.17 4.43
CA SER A 7 -10.03 -0.72 4.59
C SER A 7 -8.73 0.05 4.36
N PHE A 8 -8.83 1.17 3.64
CA PHE A 8 -7.69 2.03 3.34
C PHE A 8 -7.89 3.39 4.02
N LEU A 9 -6.83 3.90 4.63
CA LEU A 9 -6.71 5.31 4.97
C LEU A 9 -6.35 6.08 3.70
N ILE A 10 -7.08 7.15 3.40
CA ILE A 10 -6.71 8.07 2.31
C ILE A 10 -5.86 9.17 2.92
N ASP A 11 -4.59 9.25 2.55
CA ASP A 11 -3.62 10.15 3.17
C ASP A 11 -2.81 10.90 2.11
N SER A 12 -3.20 12.14 1.83
CA SER A 12 -2.45 13.02 0.91
C SER A 12 -1.10 13.47 1.48
N GLY A 13 -0.82 13.21 2.76
CA GLY A 13 0.47 13.46 3.39
C GLY A 13 1.49 12.34 3.16
N ALA A 14 1.04 11.18 2.67
CA ALA A 14 1.91 10.07 2.29
C ALA A 14 2.24 10.12 0.79
N GLU A 15 3.52 10.03 0.45
CA GLU A 15 3.97 10.04 -0.96
C GLU A 15 3.58 8.76 -1.71
N LEU A 16 3.56 7.62 -1.01
CA LEU A 16 3.37 6.30 -1.61
C LEU A 16 2.21 5.54 -0.97
N SER A 17 1.52 4.74 -1.77
CA SER A 17 0.47 3.84 -1.32
C SER A 17 1.06 2.57 -0.68
N LEU A 18 0.59 2.24 0.52
CA LEU A 18 1.14 1.17 1.36
C LEU A 18 0.12 0.08 1.66
N VAL A 19 0.58 -1.16 1.77
CA VAL A 19 -0.20 -2.26 2.36
C VAL A 19 0.60 -2.95 3.47
N PRO A 20 -0.06 -3.43 4.55
CA PRO A 20 0.58 -4.27 5.55
C PRO A 20 1.17 -5.53 4.94
N ARG A 21 2.22 -6.06 5.57
CA ARG A 21 2.73 -7.38 5.23
C ARG A 21 1.67 -8.45 5.48
N ASP A 22 1.30 -9.16 4.42
CA ASP A 22 0.37 -10.29 4.48
C ASP A 22 0.90 -11.47 3.66
N ARG A 23 0.92 -12.67 4.26
CA ARG A 23 1.39 -13.91 3.62
C ARG A 23 0.54 -14.32 2.40
N ARG A 24 -0.68 -13.78 2.28
CA ARG A 24 -1.57 -14.03 1.15
C ARG A 24 -1.20 -13.22 -0.09
N ILE A 25 -0.41 -12.15 0.06
CA ILE A 25 0.09 -11.37 -1.08
C ILE A 25 1.12 -12.20 -1.83
N LYS A 26 0.84 -12.45 -3.10
CA LYS A 26 1.71 -13.18 -4.03
C LYS A 26 2.40 -12.22 -4.97
N ASP A 27 3.40 -12.73 -5.70
CA ASP A 27 4.10 -11.99 -6.76
C ASP A 27 4.77 -10.69 -6.27
N VAL A 28 5.23 -10.72 -5.02
CA VAL A 28 6.00 -9.63 -4.41
C VAL A 28 7.32 -9.46 -5.16
N LYS A 29 7.59 -8.24 -5.60
CA LYS A 29 8.84 -7.88 -6.27
C LYS A 29 9.77 -7.15 -5.30
N PRO A 30 11.10 -7.31 -5.43
CA PRO A 30 12.06 -6.47 -4.75
C PRO A 30 11.82 -4.99 -5.10
N THR A 31 12.06 -4.10 -4.14
CA THR A 31 11.97 -2.65 -4.33
C THR A 31 13.14 -1.97 -3.61
N GLU A 32 13.61 -0.85 -4.14
CA GLU A 32 14.66 -0.02 -3.52
C GLU A 32 14.09 1.08 -2.61
N VAL A 33 12.76 1.14 -2.49
CA VAL A 33 12.06 2.13 -1.67
C VAL A 33 12.45 1.99 -0.19
N MET A 34 12.76 3.12 0.42
CA MET A 34 12.94 3.26 1.87
C MET A 34 11.90 4.24 2.40
N LEU A 35 11.18 3.84 3.45
CA LEU A 35 10.11 4.64 4.03
C LEU A 35 10.52 5.25 5.37
N VAL A 36 10.11 6.50 5.58
CA VAL A 36 10.29 7.23 6.83
C VAL A 36 8.96 7.87 7.21
N ALA A 37 8.49 7.61 8.42
CA ALA A 37 7.28 8.24 8.96
C ALA A 37 7.52 9.72 9.27
N ALA A 38 6.45 10.50 9.44
CA ALA A 38 6.53 11.92 9.79
C ALA A 38 7.33 12.20 11.09
N ASN A 39 7.41 11.22 12.00
CA ASN A 39 8.21 11.32 13.23
C ASN A 39 9.70 10.92 13.04
N GLY A 40 10.15 10.71 11.80
CA GLY A 40 11.53 10.30 11.48
C GLY A 40 11.81 8.80 11.65
N THR A 41 10.83 7.99 12.05
CA THR A 41 11.02 6.54 12.22
C THR A 41 11.10 5.85 10.87
N LYS A 42 12.14 5.03 10.66
CA LYS A 42 12.22 4.17 9.48
C LYS A 42 11.16 3.08 9.55
N ILE A 43 10.40 2.92 8.46
CA ILE A 43 9.42 1.85 8.34
C ILE A 43 10.04 0.72 7.50
N PRO A 44 10.14 -0.51 8.04
CA PRO A 44 10.59 -1.66 7.27
C PRO A 44 9.74 -1.89 6.00
N VAL A 45 10.42 -2.15 4.88
CA VAL A 45 9.81 -2.46 3.57
C VAL A 45 10.14 -3.90 3.20
N PHE A 46 9.17 -4.59 2.60
CA PHE A 46 9.25 -6.01 2.25
C PHE A 46 9.18 -6.28 0.74
N GLY A 47 9.05 -5.23 -0.07
CA GLY A 47 8.86 -5.31 -1.51
C GLY A 47 7.71 -4.45 -2.00
N GLU A 48 7.36 -4.63 -3.25
CA GLU A 48 6.21 -4.00 -3.89
C GLU A 48 5.34 -5.05 -4.57
N VAL A 49 4.07 -4.71 -4.76
CA VAL A 49 3.10 -5.56 -5.43
C VAL A 49 2.13 -4.72 -6.24
N THR A 50 1.92 -5.09 -7.50
CA THR A 50 0.85 -4.51 -8.32
C THR A 50 -0.42 -5.32 -8.11
N MET A 51 -1.47 -4.71 -7.59
CA MET A 51 -2.75 -5.37 -7.35
C MET A 51 -3.94 -4.54 -7.85
N LYS A 52 -5.04 -5.23 -8.10
CA LYS A 52 -6.30 -4.60 -8.51
C LYS A 52 -7.19 -4.38 -7.30
N ILE A 53 -7.55 -3.13 -7.02
CA ILE A 53 -8.43 -2.75 -5.91
C ILE A 53 -9.77 -2.22 -6.45
N GLY A 54 -10.86 -2.53 -5.76
CA GLY A 54 -12.18 -1.96 -6.00
C GLY A 54 -12.54 -0.97 -4.89
N LEU A 55 -12.58 0.32 -5.19
CA LEU A 55 -12.94 1.35 -4.20
C LEU A 55 -14.44 1.65 -4.13
N GLY A 56 -15.30 0.77 -4.68
CA GLY A 56 -16.74 1.02 -4.79
C GLY A 56 -17.10 2.10 -5.83
N LEU A 57 -16.14 2.49 -6.66
CA LEU A 57 -16.33 3.43 -7.77
C LEU A 57 -16.69 2.68 -9.07
N ARG A 58 -16.92 3.43 -10.15
CA ARG A 58 -17.33 2.90 -11.47
C ARG A 58 -16.33 1.91 -12.10
N ARG A 59 -15.09 1.85 -11.61
CA ARG A 59 -14.05 0.92 -12.07
C ARG A 59 -13.17 0.49 -10.91
N ALA A 60 -12.54 -0.66 -11.10
CA ALA A 60 -11.40 -1.06 -10.29
C ALA A 60 -10.12 -0.40 -10.81
N PHE A 61 -9.14 -0.24 -9.92
CA PHE A 61 -7.86 0.40 -10.20
C PHE A 61 -6.76 -0.62 -10.02
N THR A 62 -5.81 -0.65 -10.94
CA THR A 62 -4.58 -1.43 -10.80
C THR A 62 -3.51 -0.48 -10.29
N TRP A 63 -2.92 -0.77 -9.13
CA TRP A 63 -1.96 0.10 -8.49
C TRP A 63 -0.81 -0.69 -7.89
N THR A 64 0.39 -0.10 -7.89
CA THR A 64 1.56 -0.66 -7.22
C THR A 64 1.62 -0.15 -5.79
N PHE A 65 1.55 -1.07 -4.84
CA PHE A 65 1.67 -0.77 -3.42
C PHE A 65 3.03 -1.21 -2.89
N ILE A 66 3.57 -0.43 -1.97
CA ILE A 66 4.72 -0.85 -1.17
C ILE A 66 4.22 -1.70 0.00
N ILE A 67 4.82 -2.86 0.19
CA ILE A 67 4.53 -3.73 1.33
C ILE A 67 5.43 -3.27 2.47
N ALA A 68 4.81 -2.76 3.54
CA ALA A 68 5.53 -2.15 4.65
C ALA A 68 5.04 -2.66 6.01
N ASP A 69 5.84 -2.43 7.04
CA ASP A 69 5.47 -2.71 8.43
C ASP A 69 4.53 -1.63 8.98
N VAL A 70 3.29 -1.65 8.49
CA VAL A 70 2.20 -0.74 8.88
C VAL A 70 0.97 -1.55 9.26
N ASN A 71 0.18 -1.03 10.21
CA ASN A 71 -1.05 -1.70 10.64
C ASN A 71 -2.27 -1.40 9.76
N THR A 72 -2.26 -0.26 9.06
CA THR A 72 -3.36 0.21 8.23
C THR A 72 -2.86 0.38 6.80
N ALA A 73 -3.62 -0.10 5.82
CA ALA A 73 -3.31 0.15 4.41
C ALA A 73 -3.57 1.62 4.08
N ILE A 74 -2.71 2.22 3.27
CA ILE A 74 -2.73 3.65 2.96
C ILE A 74 -2.81 3.82 1.45
N ILE A 75 -3.69 4.70 0.99
CA ILE A 75 -3.64 5.27 -0.37
C ILE A 75 -2.98 6.63 -0.23
N GLY A 76 -1.79 6.74 -0.82
CA GLY A 76 -0.97 7.94 -0.83
C GLY A 76 -1.31 8.87 -2.00
N ALA A 77 -0.51 9.92 -2.15
CA ALA A 77 -0.62 10.89 -3.23
C ALA A 77 -0.23 10.35 -4.61
N ASP A 78 0.37 9.16 -4.67
CA ASP A 78 0.74 8.49 -5.91
C ASP A 78 -0.48 7.99 -6.70
N PHE A 79 -1.57 7.59 -6.01
CA PHE A 79 -2.78 6.95 -6.57
C PHE A 79 -3.69 7.88 -7.37
#